data_AF-A0A7S0RUW2-F1
#
_entry.id   AF-A0A7S0RUW2-F1
#
_cell.length_a   1.000
_cell.length_b   1.000
_cell.length_c   1.000
_cell.angle_alpha   90.00
_cell.angle_beta   90.00
_cell.angle_gamma   90.00
#
_symmetry.space_group_name_H-M   'P 1'
#
loop_
_entity.id
_entity.type
_entity.pdbx_description
1 polymer ?
#
loop_
_entity_poly.entity_id
_entity_poly.type
_entity_poly.pdbx_seq_one_letter_code
_entity_poly.pdbx_strand_id
1 'polypeptide(L)'
;AGGVQLRGGDTIHASKAVISNASVWDTLKLLPEGAVPDEWKEEKQATKQCESFMHLHLGIDATDLPEDLEIHHIVVNDWDLGIDAPQNLVLVSIPSVLDPSLAPPGKHVIHAYTPGSEPYDIWEGLDRKSPEYKALKEERSQVLWRAVEKAIPDVRKRVEIEMVGTPLTCARFLRRDRGTYGGYGWLGGEG
;
A
#
# COMPACT_ATOMS: atom_id res chain seq x y z
N ALA A 1 -25.31 27.26 4.48
CA ALA A 1 -23.90 27.16 4.93
C ALA A 1 -23.49 25.70 4.84
N GLY A 2 -22.36 25.39 4.20
CA GLY A 2 -21.84 24.02 4.07
C GLY A 2 -20.86 23.67 5.20
N GLY A 3 -20.48 22.41 5.32
CA GLY A 3 -19.59 21.93 6.37
C GLY A 3 -19.42 20.42 6.35
N VAL A 4 -18.82 19.88 7.42
CA VAL A 4 -18.70 18.43 7.64
C VAL A 4 -19.29 18.06 8.99
N GLN A 5 -19.96 16.91 9.05
CA GLN A 5 -20.42 16.30 10.29
C GLN A 5 -19.43 15.20 10.71
N LEU A 6 -18.97 15.26 11.95
CA LEU A 6 -18.09 14.25 12.52
C LEU A 6 -18.91 13.08 13.08
N ARG A 7 -18.27 11.90 13.21
CA ARG A 7 -18.92 10.71 13.81
C ARG A 7 -19.47 10.98 15.23
N GLY A 8 -18.87 11.91 15.98
CA GLY A 8 -19.32 12.31 17.31
C GLY A 8 -20.58 13.20 17.33
N GLY A 9 -21.09 13.61 16.17
CA GLY A 9 -22.26 14.50 16.05
C GLY A 9 -21.90 15.97 15.83
N ASP A 10 -20.67 16.38 16.18
CA ASP A 10 -20.19 17.75 15.97
C ASP A 10 -20.22 18.16 14.50
N THR A 11 -20.51 19.43 14.25
CA THR A 11 -20.53 20.03 12.92
C THR A 11 -19.46 21.12 12.81
N ILE A 12 -18.62 21.01 11.79
CA ILE A 12 -17.65 22.04 11.42
C ILE A 12 -18.20 22.78 10.21
N HIS A 13 -18.44 24.08 10.35
CA HIS A 13 -18.93 24.92 9.27
C HIS A 13 -17.78 25.46 8.40
N ALA A 14 -17.97 25.45 7.09
CA ALA A 14 -17.06 26.03 6.12
C ALA A 14 -17.69 27.26 5.46
N SER A 15 -16.96 28.37 5.41
CA SER A 15 -17.42 29.64 4.81
C SER A 15 -17.22 29.72 3.30
N LYS A 16 -16.32 28.90 2.74
CA LYS A 16 -15.98 28.91 1.31
C LYS A 16 -16.16 27.55 0.65
N ALA A 17 -15.42 26.55 1.10
CA ALA A 17 -15.40 25.24 0.47
C ALA A 17 -14.98 24.15 1.47
N VAL A 18 -15.32 22.90 1.13
CA VAL A 18 -14.79 21.68 1.75
C VAL A 18 -13.95 20.97 0.69
N ILE A 19 -12.70 20.64 1.02
CA ILE A 19 -11.81 19.88 0.14
C ILE A 19 -11.69 18.47 0.70
N SER A 20 -12.13 17.48 -0.07
CA SER A 20 -11.97 16.06 0.28
C SER A 20 -10.68 15.52 -0.33
N ASN A 21 -9.74 15.09 0.51
CA ASN A 21 -8.57 14.32 0.09
C ASN A 21 -8.81 12.80 0.23
N ALA A 22 -10.06 12.39 0.43
CA ALA A 22 -10.43 10.98 0.40
C ALA A 22 -10.42 10.47 -1.06
N SER A 23 -10.39 9.15 -1.23
CA SER A 23 -10.58 8.58 -2.57
C SER A 23 -11.97 8.95 -3.10
N VAL A 24 -12.15 8.96 -4.42
CA VAL A 24 -13.46 9.29 -5.02
C VAL A 24 -14.57 8.39 -4.47
N TRP A 25 -14.31 7.08 -4.35
CA TRP A 25 -15.26 6.11 -3.79
C TRP A 25 -15.61 6.40 -2.33
N ASP A 26 -14.65 6.88 -1.53
CA ASP A 26 -14.90 7.23 -0.13
C ASP A 26 -15.59 8.59 0.00
N THR A 27 -15.24 9.57 -0.84
CA THR A 27 -15.92 10.87 -0.89
C THR A 27 -17.40 10.70 -1.21
N LEU A 28 -17.75 9.84 -2.16
CA LEU A 28 -19.15 9.58 -2.52
C LEU A 28 -19.98 9.05 -1.34
N LYS A 29 -19.40 8.23 -0.45
CA LYS A 29 -20.07 7.72 0.77
C LYS A 29 -20.28 8.81 1.83
N LEU A 30 -19.54 9.91 1.75
CA LEU A 30 -19.59 11.03 2.70
C LEU A 30 -20.52 12.16 2.22
N LEU A 31 -20.91 12.16 0.95
CA LEU A 31 -21.82 13.16 0.41
C LEU A 31 -23.25 12.88 0.88
N PRO A 32 -24.01 13.92 1.27
CA PRO A 32 -25.44 13.77 1.51
C PRO A 32 -26.18 13.28 0.27
N GLU A 33 -27.31 12.62 0.48
CA GLU A 33 -28.22 12.26 -0.61
C GLU A 33 -28.65 13.52 -1.39
N GLY A 34 -28.70 13.42 -2.72
CA GLY A 34 -29.00 14.55 -3.61
C GLY A 34 -27.93 15.66 -3.68
N ALA A 35 -26.78 15.55 -3.00
CA ALA A 35 -25.76 16.60 -3.00
C ALA A 35 -25.07 16.81 -4.37
N VAL A 36 -25.12 15.79 -5.24
CA VAL A 36 -24.58 15.81 -6.60
C VAL A 36 -25.52 15.03 -7.53
N PRO A 37 -25.53 15.31 -8.85
CA PRO A 37 -26.36 14.59 -9.82
C PRO A 37 -26.03 13.09 -9.83
N ASP A 38 -27.03 12.24 -10.02
CA ASP A 38 -26.83 10.78 -9.97
C ASP A 38 -25.93 10.28 -11.12
N GLU A 39 -26.04 10.87 -12.32
CA GLU A 39 -25.14 10.59 -13.44
C GLU A 39 -23.66 10.81 -13.06
N TRP A 40 -23.37 11.89 -12.32
CA TRP A 40 -22.01 12.16 -11.85
C TRP A 40 -21.56 11.14 -10.79
N LYS A 41 -22.46 10.71 -9.89
CA LYS A 41 -22.13 9.65 -8.92
C LYS A 41 -21.81 8.35 -9.64
N GLU A 42 -22.65 7.94 -10.60
CA GLU A 42 -22.47 6.71 -11.38
C GLU A 42 -21.15 6.74 -12.15
N GLU A 43 -20.85 7.85 -12.84
CA GLU A 43 -19.57 8.07 -13.53
C GLU A 43 -18.39 7.90 -12.56
N LYS A 44 -18.45 8.51 -11.37
CA LYS A 44 -17.37 8.42 -10.39
C LYS A 44 -17.26 7.04 -9.74
N GLN A 45 -18.36 6.34 -9.51
CA GLN A 45 -18.35 4.95 -9.04
C GLN A 45 -17.74 4.00 -10.07
N ALA A 46 -18.01 4.23 -11.36
CA ALA A 46 -17.48 3.43 -12.46
C ALA A 46 -15.98 3.68 -12.74
N THR A 47 -15.34 4.62 -12.05
CA THR A 47 -13.89 4.85 -12.16
C THR A 47 -13.14 3.54 -11.92
N LYS A 48 -12.29 3.13 -12.87
CA LYS A 48 -11.46 1.93 -12.72
C LYS A 48 -10.49 2.12 -11.55
N GLN A 49 -10.51 1.16 -10.63
CA GLN A 49 -9.66 1.18 -9.46
C GLN A 49 -8.30 0.53 -9.77
N CYS A 50 -7.23 1.07 -9.17
CA CYS A 50 -5.95 0.39 -9.11
C CYS A 50 -6.05 -0.77 -8.11
N GLU A 51 -5.38 -1.89 -8.37
CA GLU A 51 -5.34 -2.98 -7.40
C GLU A 51 -4.60 -2.53 -6.13
N SER A 52 -4.72 -3.35 -5.09
CA SER A 52 -4.06 -3.07 -3.83
C SER A 52 -2.60 -3.54 -3.86
N PHE A 53 -1.99 -3.63 -2.69
CA PHE A 53 -0.57 -3.86 -2.54
C PHE A 53 -0.24 -4.57 -1.25
N MET A 54 0.83 -5.37 -1.31
CA MET A 54 1.47 -5.97 -0.14
C MET A 54 2.64 -5.09 0.28
N HIS A 55 2.91 -5.02 1.58
CA HIS A 55 4.08 -4.34 2.14
C HIS A 55 4.88 -5.27 3.04
N LEU A 56 6.18 -5.05 3.07
CA LEU A 56 7.11 -5.60 4.03
C LEU A 56 7.97 -4.44 4.54
N HIS A 57 7.82 -4.10 5.81
CA HIS A 57 8.68 -3.14 6.51
C HIS A 57 9.60 -3.91 7.46
N LEU A 58 10.90 -3.72 7.30
CA LEU A 58 11.91 -4.36 8.14
C LEU A 58 12.78 -3.32 8.84
N GLY A 59 13.14 -3.62 10.08
CA GLY A 59 14.32 -3.07 10.73
C GLY A 59 15.36 -4.18 10.83
N ILE A 60 16.58 -3.93 10.32
CA ILE A 60 17.62 -4.96 10.24
C ILE A 60 18.93 -4.50 10.88
N ASP A 61 19.71 -5.47 11.34
CA ASP A 61 21.12 -5.29 11.66
C ASP A 61 21.96 -5.06 10.39
N ALA A 62 22.62 -3.90 10.33
CA ALA A 62 23.41 -3.47 9.17
C ALA A 62 24.90 -3.83 9.28
N THR A 63 25.31 -4.52 10.35
CA THR A 63 26.69 -4.99 10.56
C THR A 63 27.19 -5.80 9.37
N ASP A 64 28.38 -5.49 8.86
CA ASP A 64 29.02 -6.18 7.73
C ASP A 64 28.20 -6.17 6.41
N LEU A 65 27.27 -5.23 6.24
CA LEU A 65 26.67 -4.97 4.92
C LEU A 65 27.67 -4.23 4.02
N PRO A 66 27.65 -4.46 2.69
CA PRO A 66 28.51 -3.75 1.75
C PRO A 66 28.31 -2.23 1.82
N GLU A 67 29.40 -1.46 1.74
CA GLU A 67 29.34 0.01 1.73
C GLU A 67 28.66 0.57 0.47
N ASP A 68 28.62 -0.22 -0.61
CA ASP A 68 28.00 0.10 -1.89
C ASP A 68 26.57 -0.42 -2.04
N LEU A 69 25.91 -0.81 -0.93
CA LEU A 69 24.50 -1.21 -0.93
C LEU A 69 23.63 -0.09 -1.54
N GLU A 70 22.91 -0.41 -2.61
CA GLU A 70 22.06 0.57 -3.29
C GLU A 70 20.78 0.86 -2.51
N ILE A 71 20.25 2.07 -2.67
CA ILE A 71 19.04 2.52 -1.95
C ILE A 71 17.78 1.85 -2.53
N HIS A 72 17.73 1.63 -3.85
CA HIS A 72 16.53 1.19 -4.55
C HIS A 72 16.80 -0.03 -5.41
N HIS A 73 15.95 -1.04 -5.29
CA HIS A 73 15.97 -2.20 -6.15
C HIS A 73 14.59 -2.45 -6.76
N ILE A 74 14.59 -2.83 -8.03
CA ILE A 74 13.39 -3.20 -8.78
C ILE A 74 13.54 -4.66 -9.18
N VAL A 75 12.62 -5.50 -8.74
CA VAL A 75 12.65 -6.94 -9.01
C VAL A 75 11.42 -7.32 -9.82
N VAL A 76 11.66 -7.74 -11.07
CA VAL A 76 10.68 -8.44 -11.90
C VAL A 76 10.99 -9.93 -11.80
N ASN A 77 10.01 -10.75 -11.43
CA ASN A 77 10.21 -12.19 -11.27
C ASN A 77 10.18 -12.93 -12.61
N ASP A 78 9.28 -12.52 -13.51
CA ASP A 78 9.09 -13.10 -14.83
C ASP A 78 8.75 -11.99 -15.85
N TRP A 79 9.61 -11.78 -16.84
CA TRP A 79 9.40 -10.74 -17.85
C TRP A 79 8.28 -11.08 -18.84
N ASP A 80 7.94 -12.36 -19.01
CA ASP A 80 6.92 -12.80 -19.97
C ASP A 80 5.49 -12.56 -19.44
N LEU A 81 5.33 -12.45 -18.11
CA LEU A 81 4.03 -12.19 -17.47
C LEU A 81 3.60 -10.72 -17.51
N GLY A 82 4.52 -9.79 -17.74
CA GLY A 82 4.27 -8.35 -17.64
C GLY A 82 4.35 -7.80 -16.21
N ILE A 83 4.67 -6.51 -16.08
CA ILE A 83 4.96 -5.87 -14.78
C ILE A 83 3.73 -5.67 -13.88
N ASP A 84 2.54 -5.71 -14.46
CA ASP A 84 1.24 -5.55 -13.81
C ASP A 84 0.67 -6.87 -13.31
N ALA A 85 1.27 -8.01 -13.70
CA ALA A 85 0.86 -9.32 -13.22
C ALA A 85 0.98 -9.42 -11.68
N PRO A 86 0.03 -10.12 -11.02
CA PRO A 86 0.04 -10.20 -9.58
C PRO A 86 1.35 -10.71 -8.99
N GLN A 87 1.90 -9.95 -8.05
CA GLN A 87 3.17 -10.24 -7.37
C GLN A 87 4.40 -10.38 -8.28
N ASN A 88 4.34 -9.92 -9.53
CA ASN A 88 5.48 -10.07 -10.42
C ASN A 88 6.55 -8.99 -10.23
N LEU A 89 6.11 -7.75 -9.99
CA LEU A 89 6.98 -6.60 -9.72
C LEU A 89 7.04 -6.31 -8.21
N VAL A 90 8.25 -6.18 -7.67
CA VAL A 90 8.50 -5.72 -6.30
C VAL A 90 9.50 -4.58 -6.32
N LEU A 91 9.16 -3.51 -5.60
CA LEU A 91 10.06 -2.39 -5.36
C LEU A 91 10.60 -2.50 -3.93
N VAL A 92 11.90 -2.37 -3.77
CA VAL A 92 12.60 -2.39 -2.48
C VAL A 92 13.31 -1.05 -2.29
N SER A 93 13.19 -0.47 -1.11
CA SER A 93 13.84 0.78 -0.73
C SER A 93 14.49 0.68 0.64
N ILE A 94 15.74 1.13 0.75
CA ILE A 94 16.55 1.14 1.96
C ILE A 94 16.97 2.59 2.25
N PRO A 95 16.04 3.49 2.63
CA PRO A 95 16.31 4.92 2.66
C PRO A 95 17.39 5.31 3.70
N SER A 96 17.62 4.49 4.72
CA SER A 96 18.67 4.71 5.72
C SER A 96 20.11 4.56 5.18
N VAL A 97 20.29 4.02 3.97
CA VAL A 97 21.57 4.07 3.26
C VAL A 97 21.91 5.53 2.90
N LEU A 98 20.92 6.31 2.47
CA LEU A 98 21.09 7.71 2.10
C LEU A 98 21.07 8.63 3.32
N ASP A 99 20.12 8.40 4.22
CA ASP A 99 19.93 9.19 5.43
C ASP A 99 19.96 8.29 6.67
N PRO A 100 21.14 8.14 7.31
CA PRO A 100 21.29 7.31 8.50
C PRO A 100 20.41 7.73 9.68
N SER A 101 19.85 8.94 9.70
CA SER A 101 18.96 9.39 10.79
C SER A 101 17.59 8.68 10.78
N LEU A 102 17.24 8.00 9.68
CA LEU A 102 16.00 7.24 9.54
C LEU A 102 16.03 5.89 10.26
N ALA A 103 17.18 5.48 10.81
CA ALA A 103 17.36 4.26 11.58
C ALA A 103 18.25 4.49 12.81
N PRO A 104 18.17 3.65 13.85
CA PRO A 104 19.16 3.65 14.91
C PRO A 104 20.59 3.38 14.37
N PRO A 105 21.64 3.80 15.09
CA PRO A 105 23.03 3.52 14.69
C PRO A 105 23.27 2.01 14.47
N GLY A 106 23.94 1.67 13.36
CA GLY A 106 24.22 0.28 12.98
C GLY A 106 23.02 -0.49 12.42
N LYS A 107 21.89 0.18 12.15
CA LYS A 107 20.67 -0.43 11.62
C LYS A 107 20.26 0.18 10.29
N HIS A 108 19.48 -0.59 9.54
CA HIS A 108 18.79 -0.09 8.35
C HIS A 108 17.29 -0.38 8.41
N VAL A 109 16.51 0.51 7.80
CA VAL A 109 15.08 0.32 7.54
C VAL A 109 14.89 -0.05 6.08
N ILE A 110 14.08 -1.08 5.83
CA ILE A 110 13.74 -1.55 4.49
C ILE A 110 12.23 -1.48 4.31
N HIS A 111 11.80 -0.98 3.16
CA HIS A 111 10.41 -1.07 2.71
C HIS A 111 10.38 -1.75 1.34
N ALA A 112 9.76 -2.93 1.28
CA ALA A 112 9.44 -3.61 0.04
C ALA A 112 7.92 -3.65 -0.20
N TYR A 113 7.47 -3.49 -1.44
CA TYR A 113 6.04 -3.55 -1.76
C TYR A 113 5.77 -3.96 -3.21
N THR A 114 4.56 -4.49 -3.46
CA THR A 114 4.02 -4.69 -4.81
C THR A 114 3.30 -3.41 -5.28
N PRO A 115 3.64 -2.80 -6.42
CA PRO A 115 3.07 -1.50 -6.80
C PRO A 115 1.70 -1.66 -7.47
N GLY A 116 0.65 -1.89 -6.68
CA GLY A 116 -0.72 -1.93 -7.19
C GLY A 116 -1.05 -3.17 -8.01
N SER A 117 -0.48 -4.32 -7.65
CA SER A 117 -0.70 -5.60 -8.34
C SER A 117 -1.22 -6.70 -7.39
N GLU A 118 -1.65 -6.36 -6.18
CA GLU A 118 -2.23 -7.34 -5.25
C GLU A 118 -3.75 -7.32 -5.37
N PRO A 119 -4.38 -8.40 -5.87
CA PRO A 119 -5.82 -8.43 -6.07
C PRO A 119 -6.54 -8.34 -4.72
N TYR A 120 -7.50 -7.44 -4.58
CA TYR A 120 -8.23 -7.31 -3.31
C TYR A 120 -9.17 -8.50 -3.03
N ASP A 121 -9.76 -9.08 -4.07
CA ASP A 121 -10.83 -10.10 -3.99
C ASP A 121 -10.46 -11.29 -3.11
N ILE A 122 -9.18 -11.72 -3.14
CA ILE A 122 -8.71 -12.86 -2.35
C ILE A 122 -8.64 -12.57 -0.84
N TRP A 123 -8.66 -11.29 -0.47
CA TRP A 123 -8.66 -10.82 0.92
C TRP A 123 -10.06 -10.48 1.42
N GLU A 124 -11.01 -10.30 0.50
CA GLU A 124 -12.34 -9.81 0.81
C GLU A 124 -13.08 -10.77 1.74
N GLY A 125 -13.75 -10.21 2.75
CA GLY A 125 -14.49 -11.00 3.75
C GLY A 125 -13.65 -11.73 4.79
N LEU A 126 -12.31 -11.74 4.67
CA LEU A 126 -11.46 -12.36 5.69
C LEU A 126 -11.43 -11.52 6.98
N ASP A 127 -11.53 -12.21 8.13
CA ASP A 127 -11.22 -11.59 9.42
C ASP A 127 -9.71 -11.52 9.61
N ARG A 128 -9.18 -10.31 9.81
CA ARG A 128 -7.75 -10.05 10.05
C ARG A 128 -7.15 -10.76 11.28
N LYS A 129 -8.00 -11.28 12.17
CA LYS A 129 -7.57 -12.08 13.33
C LYS A 129 -7.56 -13.58 13.05
N SER A 130 -8.18 -14.01 11.95
CA SER A 130 -8.38 -15.42 11.65
C SER A 130 -7.08 -16.12 11.24
N PRO A 131 -6.98 -17.45 11.43
CA PRO A 131 -5.85 -18.24 10.93
C PRO A 131 -5.69 -18.16 9.41
N GLU A 132 -6.81 -18.14 8.66
CA GLU A 132 -6.82 -18.12 7.19
C GLU A 132 -6.18 -16.83 6.67
N TYR A 133 -6.54 -15.68 7.25
CA TYR A 133 -5.91 -14.41 6.92
C TYR A 133 -4.41 -14.41 7.22
N LYS A 134 -3.99 -14.98 8.36
CA LYS A 134 -2.57 -15.05 8.74
C LYS A 134 -1.78 -15.94 7.78
N ALA A 135 -2.34 -17.08 7.37
CA ALA A 135 -1.73 -17.97 6.41
C ALA A 135 -1.57 -17.31 5.04
N LEU A 136 -2.64 -16.67 4.53
CA LEU A 136 -2.58 -15.94 3.27
C LEU A 136 -1.58 -14.77 3.34
N LYS A 137 -1.57 -14.04 4.46
CA LYS A 137 -0.59 -12.97 4.72
C LYS A 137 0.86 -13.46 4.65
N GLU A 138 1.15 -14.62 5.22
CA GLU A 138 2.48 -15.21 5.18
C GLU A 138 2.84 -15.70 3.77
N GLU A 139 1.93 -16.41 3.10
CA GLU A 139 2.14 -16.90 1.74
C GLU A 139 2.43 -15.74 0.77
N ARG A 140 1.56 -14.73 0.80
CA ARG A 140 1.60 -13.60 -0.13
C ARG A 140 2.77 -12.65 0.16
N SER A 141 3.33 -12.63 1.38
CA SER A 141 4.50 -11.82 1.70
C SER A 141 5.82 -12.40 1.16
N GLN A 142 5.87 -13.70 0.84
CA GLN A 142 7.12 -14.37 0.46
C GLN A 142 7.79 -13.76 -0.77
N VAL A 143 7.02 -13.18 -1.69
CA VAL A 143 7.59 -12.51 -2.86
C VAL A 143 8.41 -11.28 -2.50
N LEU A 144 7.99 -10.55 -1.46
CA LEU A 144 8.70 -9.37 -0.95
C LEU A 144 10.00 -9.80 -0.30
N TRP A 145 9.97 -10.86 0.51
CA TRP A 145 11.18 -11.44 1.09
C TRP A 145 12.19 -11.86 0.03
N ARG A 146 11.75 -12.63 -0.98
CA ARG A 146 12.63 -13.07 -2.08
C ARG A 146 13.24 -11.89 -2.84
N ALA A 147 12.50 -10.79 -3.00
CA ALA A 147 13.02 -9.58 -3.63
C ALA A 147 14.10 -8.91 -2.78
N VAL A 148 13.89 -8.79 -1.46
CA VAL A 148 14.90 -8.24 -0.54
C VAL A 148 16.14 -9.13 -0.46
N GLU A 149 15.96 -10.46 -0.48
CA GLU A 149 17.06 -11.45 -0.50
C GLU A 149 17.97 -11.32 -1.73
N LYS A 150 17.51 -10.73 -2.84
CA LYS A 150 18.37 -10.43 -3.99
C LYS A 150 19.39 -9.34 -3.67
N ALA A 151 19.06 -8.40 -2.78
CA ALA A 151 19.96 -7.34 -2.33
C ALA A 151 20.74 -7.72 -1.07
N ILE A 152 20.09 -8.39 -0.12
CA ILE A 152 20.68 -8.82 1.16
C ILE A 152 20.34 -10.30 1.38
N PRO A 153 21.17 -11.25 0.90
CA PRO A 153 20.83 -12.69 0.88
C PRO A 153 20.50 -13.32 2.22
N ASP A 154 21.05 -12.80 3.32
CA ASP A 154 20.84 -13.29 4.68
C ASP A 154 19.89 -12.40 5.50
N VAL A 155 19.12 -11.50 4.86
CA VAL A 155 18.28 -10.50 5.52
C VAL A 155 17.39 -11.08 6.63
N ARG A 156 16.83 -12.28 6.43
CA ARG A 156 15.98 -12.94 7.42
C ARG A 156 16.67 -13.19 8.76
N LYS A 157 17.99 -13.37 8.77
CA LYS A 157 18.78 -13.56 10.00
C LYS A 157 19.11 -12.23 10.68
N ARG A 158 19.01 -11.12 9.95
CA ARG A 158 19.33 -9.76 10.41
C ARG A 158 18.12 -9.02 10.96
N VAL A 159 16.91 -9.54 10.75
CA VAL A 159 15.66 -8.86 11.08
C VAL A 159 15.46 -8.78 12.59
N GLU A 160 15.24 -7.56 13.06
CA GLU A 160 14.88 -7.26 14.45
C GLU A 160 13.40 -6.85 14.55
N ILE A 161 12.86 -6.23 13.50
CA ILE A 161 11.46 -5.82 13.41
C ILE A 161 10.92 -6.23 12.04
N GLU A 162 9.75 -6.85 12.04
CA GLU A 162 9.01 -7.20 10.83
C GLU A 162 7.56 -6.69 10.92
N MET A 163 7.12 -5.96 9.90
CA MET A 163 5.71 -5.60 9.73
C MET A 163 5.26 -5.82 8.29
N VAL A 164 4.42 -6.83 8.10
CA VAL A 164 3.77 -7.08 6.80
C VAL A 164 2.42 -6.35 6.74
N GLY A 165 2.23 -5.55 5.68
CA GLY A 165 0.98 -4.90 5.32
C GLY A 165 0.27 -5.66 4.20
N THR A 166 -1.06 -5.69 4.26
CA THR A 166 -1.96 -6.35 3.30
C THR A 166 -3.00 -5.36 2.80
N PRO A 167 -3.78 -5.68 1.76
CA PRO A 167 -4.89 -4.84 1.31
C PRO A 167 -5.88 -4.44 2.42
N LEU A 168 -6.25 -5.38 3.31
CA LEU A 168 -7.11 -5.07 4.46
C LEU A 168 -6.42 -4.17 5.51
N THR A 169 -5.09 -4.23 5.61
CA THR A 169 -4.30 -3.35 6.47
C THR A 169 -4.27 -1.95 5.90
N CYS A 170 -4.02 -1.81 4.60
CA CYS A 170 -4.05 -0.55 3.87
C CYS A 170 -5.43 0.11 3.96
N ALA A 171 -6.51 -0.64 3.72
CA ALA A 171 -7.88 -0.13 3.84
C ALA A 171 -8.16 0.44 5.24
N ARG A 172 -7.71 -0.23 6.31
CA ARG A 172 -7.92 0.24 7.69
C ARG A 172 -7.13 1.50 8.01
N PHE A 173 -5.83 1.51 7.74
CA PHE A 173 -4.95 2.60 8.19
C PHE A 173 -5.04 3.83 7.28
N LEU A 174 -5.18 3.62 5.98
CA LEU A 174 -5.28 4.70 4.99
C LEU A 174 -6.72 5.16 4.77
N ARG A 175 -7.72 4.40 5.25
CA ARG A 175 -9.15 4.64 5.01
C ARG A 175 -9.48 4.81 3.53
N ARG A 176 -8.81 4.03 2.69
CA ARG A 176 -9.02 3.99 1.24
C ARG A 176 -9.87 2.79 0.89
N ASP A 177 -10.83 3.01 0.00
CA ASP A 177 -11.65 1.96 -0.58
C ASP A 177 -10.77 0.81 -1.09
N ARG A 178 -11.04 -0.40 -0.56
CA ARG A 178 -10.30 -1.65 -0.82
C ARG A 178 -8.77 -1.52 -0.72
N GLY A 179 -8.25 -0.55 0.05
CA GLY A 179 -6.82 -0.33 0.21
C GLY A 179 -6.07 -0.08 -1.11
N THR A 180 -6.71 0.52 -2.11
CA THR A 180 -6.10 0.78 -3.43
C THR A 180 -4.74 1.50 -3.33
N TYR A 181 -3.79 1.11 -4.20
CA TYR A 181 -2.46 1.73 -4.27
C TYR A 181 -2.51 3.16 -4.80
N GLY A 182 -3.14 3.38 -5.95
CA GLY A 182 -3.13 4.65 -6.69
C GLY A 182 -4.51 5.28 -6.87
N GLY A 183 -4.53 6.53 -7.31
CA GLY A 183 -5.71 7.11 -7.95
C GLY A 183 -5.90 6.52 -9.36
N TYR A 184 -6.88 7.03 -10.10
CA TYR A 184 -7.09 6.65 -11.51
C TYR A 184 -5.78 6.76 -12.34
N GLY A 185 -5.50 5.76 -13.17
CA GLY A 185 -4.51 5.84 -14.26
C GLY A 185 -3.08 5.35 -14.00
N TRP A 186 -2.71 4.89 -12.80
CA TRP A 186 -1.30 4.53 -12.51
C TRP A 186 -0.80 3.23 -13.16
N LEU A 187 -1.70 2.36 -13.64
CA LEU A 187 -1.35 1.08 -14.30
C LEU A 187 -2.06 0.89 -15.65
N GLY A 188 -2.74 1.92 -16.15
CA GLY A 188 -3.43 1.89 -17.43
C GLY A 188 -2.56 2.52 -18.51
N GLY A 189 -1.54 1.80 -18.96
CA GLY A 189 -1.04 2.04 -20.32
C GLY A 189 -2.14 1.58 -21.27
N GLU A 190 -2.90 2.51 -21.84
CA GLU A 190 -3.53 2.24 -23.13
C GLU A 190 -2.39 2.15 -24.14
N GLY A 191 -1.92 0.92 -24.38
CA GLY A 191 -1.10 0.53 -25.52
C GLY A 191 -1.98 -0.10 -26.59
#